data_AF-A0A918UIT2-F1
#
_entry.id   AF-A0A918UIT2-F1
#
_cell.length_a   1.000
_cell.length_b   1.000
_cell.length_c   1.000
_cell.angle_alpha   90.00
_cell.angle_beta   90.00
_cell.angle_gamma   90.00
#
_symmetry.space_group_name_H-M   'P 1'
#
loop_
_entity.id
_entity.type
_entity.pdbx_description
1 polymer ?
#
loop_
_entity_poly.entity_id
_entity_poly.type
_entity_poly.pdbx_seq_one_letter_code
_entity_poly.pdbx_strand_id
1 'polypeptide(L)'
;MKSVLQLRLLFALIFMLGISDSFAQVEERPRPAAWNDLVEGGRFMDLFQPIPPVGKRSSEVWGAAGVIPRYPDNGLEDADWSYWGGNIIQGEDGKYHMYVCRWSETAEKGHMEWPKSRLVHAVSDQLIGPFTVMDEVGAGHNPEIFQIHDGRYIIYVIGGRYLSESLDGPWEYAQFEFDARDRPIIEGLSNLSFAQREDGSIIMVCRGGGIWISKDGLSTYQQVSDKSVYPPVEGRYEDPVIWKDEHQYHLIVNDWLGRIAYYLRSPDGFDWTVDAGEAYQPGITGYTDGLQEDWFKYERIKIFQDESGRAIQANFAVIDTLKHEDKPNDGHSSKNIGIPLAVGRKIRILNKKVSESTQELAVVIEAEEGFDPHSDLDLSSVRFGNPQAVNFGGGSELISTKQRGEDLVLIFDSAGLDFSEDSFVAKLLGKTHEGALVFGYSPLPWRRSTSAYLSSRKPQLEEGGWSVKLENFGLASSDKSLITIERLVEETDSWEEVGRMLCPVLKPYEEIRLTVKAQETAALSSDDVLKVIIDDKETVFGPIVHE
;
A
#
# COMPACT_ATOMS: atom_id res chain seq x y z
N MET A 1 -11.17 61.65 32.97
CA MET A 1 -10.85 61.40 31.54
C MET A 1 -9.53 60.60 31.36
N LYS A 2 -9.28 59.59 32.21
CA LYS A 2 -8.11 58.69 32.10
C LYS A 2 -8.44 57.21 32.39
N SER A 3 -9.72 56.85 32.55
CA SER A 3 -10.14 55.47 32.86
C SER A 3 -10.90 54.76 31.74
N VAL A 4 -11.11 55.40 30.58
CA VAL A 4 -11.79 54.78 29.42
C VAL A 4 -10.81 54.38 28.32
N LEU A 5 -9.54 54.83 28.39
CA LEU A 5 -8.52 54.55 27.38
C LEU A 5 -7.78 53.22 27.63
N GLN A 6 -7.72 52.72 28.87
CA GLN A 6 -7.05 51.46 29.20
C GLN A 6 -7.93 50.22 28.94
N LEU A 7 -9.26 50.36 28.89
CA LEU A 7 -10.16 49.23 28.62
C LEU A 7 -10.32 48.93 27.12
N ARG A 8 -9.97 49.87 26.24
CA ARG A 8 -9.99 49.68 24.77
C ARG A 8 -8.68 49.07 24.22
N LEU A 9 -7.58 49.14 24.97
CA LEU A 9 -6.31 48.51 24.60
C LEU A 9 -6.23 47.04 25.01
N LEU A 10 -7.02 46.59 25.99
CA LEU A 10 -7.07 45.18 26.39
C LEU A 10 -7.93 44.32 25.44
N PHE A 11 -8.97 44.90 24.82
CA PHE A 11 -9.77 44.23 23.79
C PHE A 11 -9.10 44.17 22.42
N ALA A 12 -8.15 45.07 22.12
CA ALA A 12 -7.36 45.02 20.89
C ALA A 12 -6.20 44.01 20.96
N LEU A 13 -5.72 43.67 22.16
CA LEU A 13 -4.66 42.67 22.35
C LEU A 13 -5.22 41.23 22.37
N ILE A 14 -6.48 41.04 22.75
CA ILE A 14 -7.15 39.73 22.72
C ILE A 14 -7.66 39.39 21.30
N PHE A 15 -7.81 40.38 20.41
CA PHE A 15 -8.15 40.15 19.00
C PHE A 15 -6.92 39.91 18.09
N MET A 16 -5.69 40.01 18.62
CA MET A 16 -4.45 39.63 17.94
C MET A 16 -3.89 38.27 18.42
N LEU A 17 -4.64 37.55 19.24
CA LEU A 17 -4.45 36.13 19.54
C LEU A 17 -5.60 35.28 18.95
N GLY A 18 -6.24 35.80 17.90
CA GLY A 18 -6.88 34.93 16.92
C GLY A 18 -5.76 34.18 16.22
N ILE A 19 -5.45 33.00 16.74
CA ILE A 19 -4.63 31.99 16.08
C ILE A 19 -5.20 31.91 14.66
N SER A 20 -4.47 32.49 13.72
CA SER A 20 -4.55 32.00 12.36
C SER A 20 -4.01 30.60 12.52
N ASP A 21 -4.91 29.63 12.60
CA ASP A 21 -4.57 28.29 12.15
C ASP A 21 -4.24 28.48 10.68
N SER A 22 -3.00 28.87 10.40
CA SER A 22 -2.36 28.51 9.16
C SER A 22 -2.50 27.01 9.14
N PHE A 23 -3.50 26.50 8.42
CA PHE A 23 -3.63 25.09 8.10
C PHE A 23 -2.32 24.71 7.43
N ALA A 24 -1.35 24.28 8.23
CA ALA A 24 -0.07 23.84 7.74
C ALA A 24 -0.41 22.65 6.83
N GLN A 25 -0.12 22.78 5.55
CA GLN A 25 -0.26 21.70 4.55
C GLN A 25 1.03 20.86 4.47
N VAL A 26 1.98 21.15 5.36
CA VAL A 26 3.21 20.40 5.58
C VAL A 26 3.48 20.34 7.08
N GLU A 27 3.79 19.16 7.58
CA GLU A 27 4.24 18.93 8.95
C GLU A 27 5.50 18.06 8.91
N GLU A 28 6.52 18.42 9.68
CA GLU A 28 7.73 17.61 9.73
C GLU A 28 7.52 16.39 10.65
N ARG A 29 7.69 15.18 10.10
CA ARG A 29 7.56 13.94 10.89
C ARG A 29 8.90 13.55 11.52
N PRO A 30 9.01 13.36 12.84
CA PRO A 30 10.26 12.85 13.41
C PRO A 30 10.55 11.44 12.88
N ARG A 31 11.81 11.20 12.49
CA ARG A 31 12.26 9.88 12.01
C ARG A 31 12.86 9.10 13.18
N PRO A 32 12.63 7.78 13.29
CA PRO A 32 13.35 6.95 14.24
C PRO A 32 14.87 7.11 14.06
N ALA A 33 15.61 7.33 15.15
CA ALA A 33 17.05 7.57 15.07
C ALA A 33 17.83 6.43 14.41
N ALA A 34 17.35 5.19 14.56
CA ALA A 34 17.92 4.01 13.93
C ALA A 34 17.92 4.10 12.39
N TRP A 35 16.99 4.85 11.76
CA TRP A 35 16.93 4.96 10.30
C TRP A 35 18.19 5.59 9.69
N ASN A 36 19.02 6.28 10.48
CA ASN A 36 20.32 6.77 10.04
C ASN A 36 21.33 5.64 9.72
N ASP A 37 21.08 4.43 10.22
CA ASP A 37 21.95 3.26 10.03
C ASP A 37 21.45 2.33 8.89
N LEU A 38 20.39 2.72 8.17
CA LEU A 38 19.89 1.97 7.01
C LEU A 38 20.91 2.00 5.86
N VAL A 39 21.10 0.85 5.21
CA VAL A 39 21.96 0.74 4.03
C VAL A 39 21.15 0.98 2.75
N GLU A 40 21.83 1.35 1.66
CA GLU A 40 21.21 1.50 0.34
C GLU A 40 20.50 0.21 -0.09
N GLY A 41 19.22 0.33 -0.46
CA GLY A 41 18.32 -0.79 -0.77
C GLY A 41 17.66 -1.40 0.46
N GLY A 42 17.96 -0.90 1.65
CA GLY A 42 17.23 -1.17 2.89
C GLY A 42 15.87 -0.48 2.92
N ARG A 43 15.75 0.70 2.27
CA ARG A 43 14.50 1.45 2.15
C ARG A 43 13.84 1.17 0.80
N PHE A 44 12.52 1.28 0.72
CA PHE A 44 11.85 1.19 -0.58
C PHE A 44 12.22 2.37 -1.49
N MET A 45 12.46 3.57 -0.94
CA MET A 45 12.86 4.71 -1.78
C MET A 45 14.22 4.53 -2.48
N ASP A 46 15.07 3.63 -2.00
CA ASP A 46 16.34 3.31 -2.64
C ASP A 46 16.15 2.48 -3.93
N LEU A 47 14.93 1.96 -4.16
CA LEU A 47 14.61 1.21 -5.37
C LEU A 47 14.34 2.10 -6.57
N PHE A 48 14.01 3.39 -6.38
CA PHE A 48 13.81 4.33 -7.49
C PHE A 48 15.10 4.49 -8.28
N GLN A 49 15.02 4.23 -9.59
CA GLN A 49 16.14 4.36 -10.51
C GLN A 49 16.08 5.71 -11.22
N PRO A 50 17.24 6.24 -11.64
CA PRO A 50 17.28 7.42 -12.50
C PRO A 50 16.46 7.22 -13.77
N ILE A 51 15.63 8.19 -14.10
CA ILE A 51 14.72 8.19 -15.23
C ILE A 51 15.52 8.46 -16.53
N PRO A 52 15.38 7.64 -17.58
CA PRO A 52 15.95 7.99 -18.88
C PRO A 52 15.28 9.26 -19.44
N PRO A 53 16.03 10.20 -20.05
CA PRO A 53 15.45 11.33 -20.78
C PRO A 53 14.34 10.91 -21.76
N VAL A 54 13.14 11.46 -21.55
CA VAL A 54 11.98 11.22 -22.43
C VAL A 54 11.74 12.45 -23.27
N GLY A 55 11.93 12.33 -24.58
CA GLY A 55 11.73 13.44 -25.51
C GLY A 55 12.72 14.60 -25.32
N LYS A 56 12.21 15.85 -25.34
CA LYS A 56 13.04 17.05 -25.25
C LYS A 56 12.83 17.78 -23.93
N ARG A 57 13.95 18.19 -23.32
CA ARG A 57 13.93 19.07 -22.16
C ARG A 57 13.38 20.45 -22.54
N SER A 58 12.50 21.01 -21.71
CA SER A 58 11.86 22.31 -21.95
C SER A 58 11.90 23.21 -20.72
N SER A 59 12.09 24.50 -20.97
CA SER A 59 11.84 25.58 -20.00
C SER A 59 10.56 26.37 -20.30
N GLU A 60 9.90 26.07 -21.42
CA GLU A 60 8.69 26.75 -21.89
C GLU A 60 7.46 25.94 -21.44
N VAL A 61 7.35 25.73 -20.13
CA VAL A 61 6.27 24.99 -19.46
C VAL A 61 5.90 25.69 -18.15
N TRP A 62 4.71 25.41 -17.61
CA TRP A 62 4.32 25.89 -16.28
C TRP A 62 5.22 25.29 -15.19
N GLY A 63 5.25 25.89 -14.01
CA GLY A 63 5.86 25.31 -12.81
C GLY A 63 6.83 26.22 -12.07
N ALA A 64 7.09 25.88 -10.82
CA ALA A 64 8.09 26.49 -9.98
C ALA A 64 9.53 26.26 -10.51
N ALA A 65 10.46 27.10 -10.08
CA ALA A 65 11.85 27.05 -10.53
C ALA A 65 12.54 25.69 -10.27
N GLY A 66 12.11 24.93 -9.25
CA GLY A 66 12.67 23.61 -8.91
C GLY A 66 12.29 22.48 -9.89
N VAL A 67 11.28 22.70 -10.73
CA VAL A 67 10.79 21.71 -11.72
C VAL A 67 10.95 22.21 -13.16
N ILE A 68 11.78 23.24 -13.36
CA ILE A 68 12.10 23.83 -14.66
C ILE A 68 13.62 23.98 -14.79
N PRO A 69 14.26 23.52 -15.88
CA PRO A 69 13.66 22.82 -17.02
C PRO A 69 13.40 21.34 -16.71
N ARG A 70 12.34 20.76 -17.29
CA ARG A 70 11.98 19.33 -17.15
C ARG A 70 11.77 18.62 -18.48
N TYR A 71 11.49 17.31 -18.45
CA TYR A 71 11.01 16.52 -19.59
C TYR A 71 9.48 16.41 -19.56
N PRO A 72 8.73 17.20 -20.36
CA PRO A 72 7.26 17.18 -20.34
C PRO A 72 6.70 15.82 -20.76
N ASP A 73 7.44 15.10 -21.61
CA ASP A 73 7.06 13.79 -22.17
C ASP A 73 7.17 12.63 -21.15
N ASN A 74 7.68 12.86 -19.93
CA ASN A 74 7.57 11.88 -18.85
C ASN A 74 6.13 11.86 -18.33
N GLY A 75 5.45 10.71 -18.50
CA GLY A 75 4.06 10.50 -18.11
C GLY A 75 3.07 11.26 -19.00
N LEU A 76 2.24 12.09 -18.39
CA LEU A 76 1.20 12.88 -19.05
C LEU A 76 1.16 14.30 -18.50
N GLU A 77 1.33 15.28 -19.38
CA GLU A 77 1.31 16.72 -19.09
C GLU A 77 0.54 17.47 -20.17
N ASP A 78 -0.12 18.56 -19.79
CA ASP A 78 -0.78 19.50 -20.70
C ASP A 78 -0.69 20.91 -20.08
N ALA A 79 -0.92 21.95 -20.89
CA ALA A 79 -0.98 23.34 -20.44
C ALA A 79 -2.42 23.79 -20.12
N ASP A 80 -3.42 23.12 -20.68
CA ASP A 80 -4.84 23.40 -20.50
C ASP A 80 -5.50 22.50 -19.45
N TRP A 81 -4.82 21.43 -19.01
CA TRP A 81 -5.35 20.42 -18.09
C TRP A 81 -4.37 20.03 -16.97
N SER A 82 -4.89 20.01 -15.73
CA SER A 82 -4.29 19.33 -14.59
C SER A 82 -4.59 17.84 -14.64
N TYR A 83 -3.60 17.00 -14.29
CA TYR A 83 -3.77 15.55 -14.14
C TYR A 83 -3.44 15.09 -12.72
N TRP A 84 -4.29 14.25 -12.15
CA TRP A 84 -4.13 13.77 -10.78
C TRP A 84 -4.46 12.27 -10.65
N GLY A 85 -3.63 11.53 -9.94
CA GLY A 85 -3.56 10.06 -10.01
C GLY A 85 -3.06 9.55 -11.35
N GLY A 86 -3.58 8.40 -11.78
CA GLY A 86 -3.20 7.72 -13.01
C GLY A 86 -2.77 6.29 -12.71
N ASN A 87 -3.41 5.30 -13.32
CA ASN A 87 -3.01 3.90 -13.22
C ASN A 87 -2.88 3.31 -14.62
N ILE A 88 -1.83 2.51 -14.82
CA ILE A 88 -1.42 2.01 -16.13
C ILE A 88 -1.63 0.50 -16.18
N ILE A 89 -2.20 0.01 -17.28
CA ILE A 89 -2.28 -1.41 -17.64
C ILE A 89 -1.75 -1.60 -19.05
N GLN A 90 -1.10 -2.72 -19.34
CA GLN A 90 -0.68 -3.05 -20.71
C GLN A 90 -1.78 -3.82 -21.44
N GLY A 91 -2.11 -3.38 -22.65
CA GLY A 91 -3.09 -4.03 -23.51
C GLY A 91 -2.50 -5.19 -24.31
N GLU A 92 -3.37 -6.06 -24.83
CA GLU A 92 -2.98 -7.13 -25.79
C GLU A 92 -2.40 -6.57 -27.11
N ASP A 93 -2.63 -5.28 -27.38
CA ASP A 93 -2.04 -4.54 -28.49
C ASP A 93 -0.56 -4.15 -28.27
N GLY A 94 -0.03 -4.47 -27.09
CA GLY A 94 1.34 -4.17 -26.67
C GLY A 94 1.54 -2.73 -26.18
N LYS A 95 0.48 -1.91 -26.12
CA LYS A 95 0.54 -0.52 -25.68
C LYS A 95 0.22 -0.40 -24.19
N TYR A 96 0.53 0.76 -23.63
CA TYR A 96 0.25 1.10 -22.24
C TYR A 96 -0.96 2.04 -22.18
N HIS A 97 -1.98 1.63 -21.44
CA HIS A 97 -3.25 2.33 -21.26
C HIS A 97 -3.29 2.93 -19.85
N MET A 98 -3.26 4.25 -19.76
CA MET A 98 -3.39 5.00 -18.51
C MET A 98 -4.82 5.51 -18.34
N TYR A 99 -5.40 5.26 -17.18
CA TYR A 99 -6.65 5.89 -16.74
C TYR A 99 -6.34 6.88 -15.65
N VAL A 100 -6.62 8.15 -15.91
CA VAL A 100 -6.23 9.29 -15.07
C VAL A 100 -7.36 10.29 -15.02
N CYS A 101 -7.48 11.02 -13.91
CA CYS A 101 -8.49 12.06 -13.81
C CYS A 101 -7.88 13.43 -14.12
N ARG A 102 -8.70 14.31 -14.71
CA ARG A 102 -8.29 15.67 -15.07
C ARG A 102 -9.37 16.72 -14.81
N TRP A 103 -8.94 17.97 -14.74
CA TRP A 103 -9.80 19.16 -14.78
C TRP A 103 -9.09 20.29 -15.52
N SER A 104 -9.87 21.27 -16.00
CA SER A 104 -9.34 22.40 -16.77
C SER A 104 -8.52 23.33 -15.88
N GLU A 105 -7.38 23.83 -16.38
CA GLU A 105 -6.60 24.88 -15.71
C GLU A 105 -7.38 26.20 -15.59
N THR A 106 -8.43 26.37 -16.39
CA THR A 106 -9.33 27.52 -16.31
C THR A 106 -10.36 27.40 -15.19
N ALA A 107 -10.43 26.28 -14.47
CA ALA A 107 -11.48 26.03 -13.49
C ALA A 107 -11.37 26.97 -12.29
N GLU A 108 -12.47 27.63 -11.90
CA GLU A 108 -12.49 28.70 -10.88
C GLU A 108 -11.90 28.32 -9.51
N LYS A 109 -11.80 27.02 -9.20
CA LYS A 109 -11.28 26.51 -7.93
C LYS A 109 -9.81 26.06 -7.98
N GLY A 110 -9.14 26.18 -9.13
CA GLY A 110 -7.80 25.61 -9.35
C GLY A 110 -7.79 24.12 -9.02
N HIS A 111 -6.77 23.64 -8.32
CA HIS A 111 -6.69 22.26 -7.83
C HIS A 111 -7.94 21.78 -7.07
N MET A 112 -8.63 22.68 -6.37
CA MET A 112 -9.82 22.34 -5.58
C MET A 112 -11.07 22.06 -6.44
N GLU A 113 -10.95 22.07 -7.77
CA GLU A 113 -11.96 21.58 -8.72
C GLU A 113 -12.01 20.05 -8.78
N TRP A 114 -11.06 19.34 -8.15
CA TRP A 114 -10.97 17.89 -8.15
C TRP A 114 -12.30 17.12 -7.92
N PRO A 115 -13.31 17.59 -7.15
CA PRO A 115 -14.59 16.86 -7.01
C PRO A 115 -15.40 16.74 -8.31
N LYS A 116 -15.08 17.54 -9.34
CA LYS A 116 -15.71 17.52 -10.67
C LYS A 116 -14.78 16.95 -11.74
N SER A 117 -13.79 16.16 -11.33
CA SER A 117 -12.84 15.53 -12.24
C SER A 117 -13.52 14.67 -13.30
N ARG A 118 -12.90 14.62 -14.47
CA ARG A 118 -13.26 13.74 -15.57
C ARG A 118 -12.22 12.64 -15.68
N LEU A 119 -12.68 11.40 -15.81
CA LEU A 119 -11.85 10.25 -16.11
C LEU A 119 -11.55 10.21 -17.60
N VAL A 120 -10.26 10.13 -17.95
CA VAL A 120 -9.81 9.98 -19.33
C VAL A 120 -8.95 8.74 -19.50
N HIS A 121 -8.97 8.22 -20.73
CA HIS A 121 -8.10 7.16 -21.20
C HIS A 121 -6.99 7.77 -22.06
N ALA A 122 -5.73 7.51 -21.70
CA ALA A 122 -4.55 7.93 -22.44
C ALA A 122 -3.70 6.71 -22.80
N VAL A 123 -3.02 6.77 -23.94
CA VAL A 123 -2.25 5.64 -24.50
C VAL A 123 -0.82 6.05 -24.81
N SER A 124 0.14 5.15 -24.59
CA SER A 124 1.54 5.30 -25.00
C SER A 124 2.10 3.99 -25.57
N ASP A 125 3.07 4.11 -26.46
CA ASP A 125 3.91 2.99 -26.91
C ASP A 125 5.02 2.66 -25.89
N GLN A 126 5.24 3.50 -24.87
CA GLN A 126 6.28 3.31 -23.85
C GLN A 126 5.68 3.49 -22.46
N LEU A 127 6.09 2.64 -21.52
CA LEU A 127 5.57 2.65 -20.14
C LEU A 127 5.83 3.98 -19.41
N ILE A 128 6.94 4.65 -19.72
CA ILE A 128 7.33 5.94 -19.13
C ILE A 128 6.60 7.13 -19.78
N GLY A 129 5.90 6.92 -20.89
CA GLY A 129 5.31 7.98 -21.71
C GLY A 129 6.17 8.39 -22.92
N PRO A 130 5.76 9.42 -23.68
CA PRO A 130 4.60 10.28 -23.41
C PRO A 130 3.27 9.57 -23.65
N PHE A 131 2.28 9.83 -22.80
CA PHE A 131 0.90 9.39 -23.00
C PHE A 131 0.11 10.44 -23.78
N THR A 132 -0.82 9.99 -24.63
CA THR A 132 -1.76 10.85 -25.36
C THR A 132 -3.19 10.52 -24.98
N VAL A 133 -3.98 11.52 -24.56
CA VAL A 133 -5.40 11.33 -24.24
C VAL A 133 -6.17 10.96 -25.51
N MET A 134 -6.89 9.85 -25.47
CA MET A 134 -7.67 9.31 -26.59
C MET A 134 -9.14 9.71 -26.46
N ASP A 135 -9.72 9.53 -25.28
CA ASP A 135 -11.12 9.84 -25.01
C ASP A 135 -11.41 10.13 -23.52
N GLU A 136 -12.65 10.51 -23.26
CA GLU A 136 -13.21 10.71 -21.92
C GLU A 136 -14.19 9.57 -21.61
N VAL A 137 -13.93 8.83 -20.54
CA VAL A 137 -14.76 7.70 -20.08
C VAL A 137 -16.01 8.20 -19.35
N GLY A 138 -15.86 9.23 -18.51
CA GLY A 138 -16.95 9.79 -17.73
C GLY A 138 -16.50 10.62 -16.53
N ALA A 139 -17.38 10.83 -15.56
CA ALA A 139 -17.05 11.52 -14.31
C ALA A 139 -16.29 10.59 -13.35
N GLY A 140 -15.26 11.09 -12.69
CA GLY A 140 -14.53 10.24 -11.74
C GLY A 140 -13.24 10.85 -11.26
N HIS A 141 -12.85 10.48 -10.03
CA HIS A 141 -11.63 10.93 -9.39
C HIS A 141 -10.89 9.76 -8.76
N ASN A 142 -9.56 9.86 -8.68
CA ASN A 142 -8.65 8.81 -8.21
C ASN A 142 -8.88 7.44 -8.89
N PRO A 143 -8.73 7.37 -10.22
CA PRO A 143 -8.95 6.13 -10.94
C PRO A 143 -7.89 5.06 -10.65
N GLU A 144 -8.34 3.81 -10.61
CA GLU A 144 -7.48 2.62 -10.56
C GLU A 144 -8.11 1.54 -11.45
N ILE A 145 -7.34 1.01 -12.42
CA ILE A 145 -7.80 -0.04 -13.31
C ILE A 145 -7.23 -1.39 -12.89
N PHE A 146 -8.06 -2.43 -12.95
CA PHE A 146 -7.60 -3.81 -12.79
C PHE A 146 -8.51 -4.76 -13.57
N GLN A 147 -7.95 -5.92 -13.94
CA GLN A 147 -8.70 -6.98 -14.59
C GLN A 147 -9.20 -7.98 -13.54
N ILE A 148 -10.48 -8.34 -13.60
CA ILE A 148 -11.06 -9.38 -12.75
C ILE A 148 -10.91 -10.76 -13.39
N HIS A 149 -11.12 -11.82 -12.61
CA HIS A 149 -10.81 -13.21 -13.02
C HIS A 149 -11.52 -13.66 -14.31
N ASP A 150 -12.68 -13.10 -14.63
CA ASP A 150 -13.43 -13.43 -15.86
C ASP A 150 -12.96 -12.66 -17.11
N GLY A 151 -11.89 -11.88 -17.00
CA GLY A 151 -11.26 -11.14 -18.09
C GLY A 151 -11.78 -9.72 -18.30
N ARG A 152 -12.85 -9.32 -17.61
CA ARG A 152 -13.36 -7.94 -17.69
C ARG A 152 -12.47 -6.97 -16.91
N TYR A 153 -12.57 -5.70 -17.27
CA TYR A 153 -11.82 -4.60 -16.66
C TYR A 153 -12.72 -3.75 -15.78
N ILE A 154 -12.26 -3.46 -14.57
CA ILE A 154 -12.87 -2.50 -13.65
C ILE A 154 -11.98 -1.27 -13.58
N ILE A 155 -12.56 -0.08 -13.73
CA ILE A 155 -11.95 1.17 -13.31
C ILE A 155 -12.68 1.65 -12.06
N TYR A 156 -12.04 1.55 -10.90
CA TYR A 156 -12.52 2.22 -9.69
C TYR A 156 -12.43 3.73 -9.86
N VAL A 157 -13.41 4.47 -9.34
CA VAL A 157 -13.34 5.91 -9.08
C VAL A 157 -14.01 6.19 -7.73
N ILE A 158 -13.67 7.29 -7.05
CA ILE A 158 -14.35 7.63 -5.79
C ILE A 158 -15.87 7.65 -6.00
N GLY A 159 -16.58 6.81 -5.24
CA GLY A 159 -18.05 6.68 -5.28
C GLY A 159 -18.61 5.62 -6.25
N GLY A 160 -17.78 4.93 -7.03
CA GLY A 160 -18.25 3.86 -7.91
C GLY A 160 -17.16 3.17 -8.74
N ARG A 161 -17.60 2.53 -9.83
CA ARG A 161 -16.74 1.85 -10.79
C ARG A 161 -17.31 1.92 -12.21
N TYR A 162 -16.43 1.84 -13.19
CA TYR A 162 -16.74 1.53 -14.57
C TYR A 162 -16.34 0.07 -14.87
N LEU A 163 -17.15 -0.65 -15.65
CA LEU A 163 -16.88 -2.04 -16.05
C LEU A 163 -16.95 -2.16 -17.57
N SER A 164 -16.01 -2.89 -18.17
CA SER A 164 -16.02 -3.19 -19.60
C SER A 164 -15.39 -4.55 -19.90
N GLU A 165 -15.71 -5.09 -21.08
CA GLU A 165 -15.02 -6.25 -21.66
C GLU A 165 -13.75 -5.84 -22.43
N SER A 166 -13.49 -4.54 -22.62
CA SER A 166 -12.36 -4.00 -23.36
C SER A 166 -11.76 -2.78 -22.67
N LEU A 167 -10.46 -2.53 -22.88
CA LEU A 167 -9.80 -1.28 -22.45
C LEU A 167 -10.36 -0.05 -23.20
N ASP A 168 -10.96 -0.22 -24.37
CA ASP A 168 -11.55 0.89 -25.14
C ASP A 168 -13.04 1.12 -24.84
N GLY A 169 -13.60 0.39 -23.86
CA GLY A 169 -15.04 0.42 -23.57
C GLY A 169 -15.90 -0.41 -24.56
N PRO A 170 -17.22 -0.22 -24.57
CA PRO A 170 -17.98 0.76 -23.77
C PRO A 170 -17.93 0.46 -22.27
N TRP A 171 -18.07 1.51 -21.46
CA TRP A 171 -17.98 1.43 -19.99
C TRP A 171 -19.36 1.53 -19.33
N GLU A 172 -19.64 0.60 -18.41
CA GLU A 172 -20.86 0.61 -17.58
C GLU A 172 -20.55 1.10 -16.16
N TYR A 173 -21.19 2.19 -15.73
CA TYR A 173 -21.04 2.72 -14.38
C TYR A 173 -21.97 2.02 -13.37
N ALA A 174 -21.42 1.64 -12.21
CA ALA A 174 -22.18 1.17 -11.05
C ALA A 174 -21.48 1.54 -9.74
N GLN A 175 -22.16 1.42 -8.61
CA GLN A 175 -21.52 1.54 -7.30
C GLN A 175 -21.04 0.17 -6.80
N PHE A 176 -19.98 0.16 -6.00
CA PHE A 176 -19.64 -1.01 -5.20
C PHE A 176 -20.61 -1.17 -4.03
N GLU A 177 -20.86 -2.42 -3.66
CA GLU A 177 -21.56 -2.75 -2.42
C GLU A 177 -20.54 -3.07 -1.33
N PHE A 178 -20.75 -2.52 -0.14
CA PHE A 178 -19.86 -2.69 1.01
C PHE A 178 -20.64 -3.21 2.22
N ASP A 179 -20.09 -4.21 2.90
CA ASP A 179 -20.57 -4.73 4.17
C ASP A 179 -19.46 -4.62 5.21
N ALA A 180 -19.61 -3.72 6.16
CA ALA A 180 -18.63 -3.48 7.22
C ALA A 180 -18.60 -4.61 8.28
N ARG A 181 -19.42 -5.64 8.15
CA ARG A 181 -19.46 -6.81 9.04
C ARG A 181 -19.55 -6.43 10.52
N ASP A 182 -20.45 -5.50 10.84
CA ASP A 182 -20.74 -4.98 12.18
C ASP A 182 -19.59 -4.19 12.84
N ARG A 183 -18.63 -3.70 12.03
CA ARG A 183 -17.49 -2.89 12.46
C ARG A 183 -17.62 -1.45 11.97
N PRO A 184 -16.94 -0.49 12.62
CA PRO A 184 -16.75 0.83 12.02
C PRO A 184 -15.87 0.71 10.77
N ILE A 185 -16.20 1.53 9.77
CA ILE A 185 -15.30 1.78 8.64
C ILE A 185 -14.17 2.67 9.16
N ILE A 186 -12.93 2.17 9.10
CA ILE A 186 -11.77 2.77 9.78
C ILE A 186 -11.55 4.23 9.38
N GLU A 187 -11.50 4.54 8.08
CA GLU A 187 -11.51 5.92 7.59
C GLU A 187 -12.01 5.97 6.13
N GLY A 188 -13.34 6.07 5.97
CA GLY A 188 -13.99 6.26 4.68
C GLY A 188 -13.80 5.14 3.63
N LEU A 189 -14.47 5.31 2.50
CA LEU A 189 -14.41 4.42 1.32
C LEU A 189 -13.97 5.20 0.07
N SER A 190 -13.04 6.13 0.27
CA SER A 190 -12.31 6.81 -0.79
C SER A 190 -10.91 6.22 -0.93
N ASN A 191 -10.23 6.56 -2.02
CA ASN A 191 -8.83 6.22 -2.29
C ASN A 191 -8.55 4.71 -2.13
N LEU A 192 -9.48 3.89 -2.61
CA LEU A 192 -9.37 2.43 -2.55
C LEU A 192 -8.26 1.96 -3.48
N SER A 193 -7.52 0.92 -3.07
CA SER A 193 -6.57 0.22 -3.93
C SER A 193 -6.75 -1.29 -3.82
N PHE A 194 -6.45 -2.01 -4.90
CA PHE A 194 -6.87 -3.38 -5.13
C PHE A 194 -5.70 -4.27 -5.54
N ALA A 195 -5.70 -5.52 -5.08
CA ALA A 195 -4.85 -6.56 -5.62
C ALA A 195 -5.64 -7.85 -5.81
N GLN A 196 -5.35 -8.58 -6.88
CA GLN A 196 -5.94 -9.89 -7.12
C GLN A 196 -5.21 -10.95 -6.28
N ARG A 197 -5.99 -11.88 -5.73
CA ARG A 197 -5.53 -13.04 -4.94
C ARG A 197 -5.48 -14.28 -5.84
N GLU A 198 -4.78 -15.31 -5.39
CA GLU A 198 -4.52 -16.53 -6.17
C GLU A 198 -5.78 -17.30 -6.60
N ASP A 199 -6.87 -17.15 -5.85
CA ASP A 199 -8.17 -17.76 -6.15
C ASP A 199 -9.07 -16.89 -7.03
N GLY A 200 -8.57 -15.76 -7.53
CA GLY A 200 -9.30 -14.79 -8.34
C GLY A 200 -10.12 -13.78 -7.54
N SER A 201 -10.19 -13.91 -6.21
CA SER A 201 -10.81 -12.91 -5.34
C SER A 201 -9.97 -11.63 -5.27
N ILE A 202 -10.57 -10.53 -4.83
CA ILE A 202 -9.92 -9.22 -4.76
C ILE A 202 -9.76 -8.81 -3.30
N ILE A 203 -8.53 -8.51 -2.91
CA ILE A 203 -8.24 -7.76 -1.68
C ILE A 203 -8.24 -6.27 -1.98
N MET A 204 -8.82 -5.49 -1.09
CA MET A 204 -8.87 -4.04 -1.19
C MET A 204 -8.46 -3.41 0.13
N VAL A 205 -7.61 -2.39 0.04
CA VAL A 205 -7.29 -1.50 1.15
C VAL A 205 -8.04 -0.18 0.97
N CYS A 206 -8.77 0.27 2.00
CA CYS A 206 -9.43 1.59 1.97
C CYS A 206 -8.50 2.69 2.48
N ARG A 207 -8.86 3.97 2.28
CA ARG A 207 -8.10 5.14 2.75
C ARG A 207 -7.55 4.97 4.17
N GLY A 208 -8.37 4.50 5.11
CA GLY A 208 -7.96 4.29 6.52
C GLY A 208 -7.12 3.07 6.83
N GLY A 209 -6.73 2.26 5.83
CA GLY A 209 -5.98 1.03 6.05
C GLY A 209 -6.86 -0.14 6.50
N GLY A 210 -8.16 -0.11 6.20
CA GLY A 210 -9.02 -1.27 6.38
C GLY A 210 -8.88 -2.25 5.23
N ILE A 211 -8.84 -3.55 5.55
CA ILE A 211 -8.79 -4.66 4.59
C ILE A 211 -10.18 -5.19 4.31
N TRP A 212 -10.49 -5.31 3.03
CA TRP A 212 -11.76 -5.77 2.50
C TRP A 212 -11.55 -6.87 1.47
N ILE A 213 -12.50 -7.81 1.38
CA ILE A 213 -12.46 -8.92 0.42
C ILE A 213 -13.74 -8.96 -0.40
N SER A 214 -13.60 -9.07 -1.72
CA SER A 214 -14.67 -9.43 -2.66
C SER A 214 -14.30 -10.74 -3.36
N LYS A 215 -15.26 -11.63 -3.61
CA LYS A 215 -14.98 -12.97 -4.17
C LYS A 215 -14.59 -12.95 -5.65
N ASP A 216 -14.93 -11.87 -6.35
CA ASP A 216 -14.78 -11.73 -7.81
C ASP A 216 -14.51 -10.28 -8.24
N GLY A 217 -14.43 -9.34 -7.29
CA GLY A 217 -14.25 -7.90 -7.54
C GLY A 217 -15.55 -7.14 -7.81
N LEU A 218 -16.70 -7.82 -7.95
CA LEU A 218 -18.01 -7.22 -8.24
C LEU A 218 -19.02 -7.46 -7.13
N SER A 219 -18.97 -8.63 -6.50
CA SER A 219 -19.71 -8.98 -5.30
C SER A 219 -19.33 -8.07 -4.14
N THR A 220 -20.23 -8.02 -3.14
CA THR A 220 -20.08 -7.19 -1.95
C THR A 220 -18.68 -7.30 -1.34
N TYR A 221 -18.02 -6.15 -1.18
CA TYR A 221 -16.76 -6.05 -0.46
C TYR A 221 -17.05 -6.13 1.03
N GLN A 222 -16.42 -7.09 1.70
CA GLN A 222 -16.61 -7.35 3.11
C GLN A 222 -15.40 -6.89 3.92
N GLN A 223 -15.58 -6.01 4.91
CA GLN A 223 -14.48 -5.60 5.79
C GLN A 223 -14.11 -6.74 6.73
N VAL A 224 -12.83 -7.12 6.75
CA VAL A 224 -12.35 -8.25 7.56
C VAL A 224 -11.36 -7.82 8.63
N SER A 225 -10.73 -6.64 8.49
CA SER A 225 -9.87 -6.04 9.50
C SER A 225 -10.64 -5.25 10.55
N ASP A 226 -10.15 -5.30 11.78
CA ASP A 226 -10.75 -4.62 12.94
C ASP A 226 -10.14 -3.23 13.21
N LYS A 227 -8.94 -2.98 12.68
CA LYS A 227 -8.17 -1.74 12.84
C LYS A 227 -7.38 -1.44 11.56
N SER A 228 -6.85 -0.21 11.48
CA SER A 228 -5.93 0.16 10.41
C SER A 228 -4.70 -0.76 10.39
N VAL A 229 -4.28 -1.18 9.20
CA VAL A 229 -3.02 -1.91 8.98
C VAL A 229 -1.81 -0.98 8.83
N TYR A 230 -2.01 0.32 8.83
CA TYR A 230 -0.93 1.30 8.66
C TYR A 230 -0.01 1.36 9.89
N PRO A 231 1.18 1.96 9.74
CA PRO A 231 2.08 2.15 10.86
C PRO A 231 1.40 2.91 12.01
N PRO A 232 1.56 2.45 13.26
CA PRO A 232 0.95 3.09 14.44
C PRO A 232 1.74 4.33 14.88
N VAL A 233 2.03 5.23 13.93
CA VAL A 233 2.67 6.53 14.17
C VAL A 233 1.75 7.63 13.67
N GLU A 234 1.94 8.84 14.20
CA GLU A 234 1.15 10.00 13.80
C GLU A 234 1.33 10.29 12.30
N GLY A 235 0.22 10.44 11.59
CA GLY A 235 0.20 10.76 10.18
C GLY A 235 -1.19 11.17 9.70
N ARG A 236 -1.26 11.76 8.51
CA ARG A 236 -2.49 11.95 7.75
C ARG A 236 -2.43 11.04 6.53
N TYR A 237 -2.79 9.78 6.76
CA TYR A 237 -2.67 8.74 5.75
C TYR A 237 -3.71 8.88 4.63
N GLU A 238 -3.28 8.73 3.40
CA GLU A 238 -4.12 8.68 2.20
C GLU A 238 -3.40 7.91 1.08
N ASP A 239 -4.10 7.63 -0.01
CA ASP A 239 -3.56 7.08 -1.25
C ASP A 239 -2.74 5.78 -1.07
N PRO A 240 -3.31 4.74 -0.45
CA PRO A 240 -2.64 3.45 -0.43
C PRO A 240 -2.47 2.90 -1.85
N VAL A 241 -1.42 2.11 -2.04
CA VAL A 241 -1.30 1.18 -3.15
C VAL A 241 -0.95 -0.20 -2.62
N ILE A 242 -1.76 -1.19 -2.96
CA ILE A 242 -1.49 -2.61 -2.68
C ILE A 242 -1.14 -3.31 -3.98
N TRP A 243 -0.14 -4.18 -3.94
CA TRP A 243 0.16 -5.10 -5.04
C TRP A 243 0.73 -6.41 -4.49
N LYS A 244 0.87 -7.40 -5.35
CA LYS A 244 1.35 -8.73 -4.98
C LYS A 244 2.36 -9.26 -5.98
N ASP A 245 3.52 -9.68 -5.49
CA ASP A 245 4.48 -10.47 -6.25
C ASP A 245 4.20 -11.98 -6.10
N GLU A 246 5.10 -12.84 -6.59
CA GLU A 246 4.96 -14.30 -6.47
C GLU A 246 4.95 -14.82 -5.01
N HIS A 247 5.29 -14.00 -4.03
CA HIS A 247 5.64 -14.43 -2.67
C HIS A 247 4.90 -13.68 -1.55
N GLN A 248 4.56 -12.42 -1.75
CA GLN A 248 4.01 -11.56 -0.71
C GLN A 248 3.16 -10.43 -1.30
N TYR A 249 2.32 -9.86 -0.44
CA TYR A 249 1.67 -8.58 -0.66
C TYR A 249 2.58 -7.45 -0.18
N HIS A 250 2.43 -6.33 -0.86
CA HIS A 250 3.13 -5.09 -0.61
C HIS A 250 2.10 -3.98 -0.46
N LEU A 251 2.39 -3.03 0.43
CA LEU A 251 1.54 -1.87 0.64
C LEU A 251 2.44 -0.65 0.83
N ILE A 252 2.12 0.43 0.11
CA ILE A 252 2.64 1.76 0.41
C ILE A 252 1.47 2.65 0.80
N VAL A 253 1.65 3.45 1.85
CA VAL A 253 0.70 4.49 2.25
C VAL A 253 1.40 5.83 2.41
N ASN A 254 0.78 6.87 1.86
CA ASN A 254 1.28 8.24 1.90
C ASN A 254 0.76 8.98 3.15
N ASP A 255 1.63 9.64 3.90
CA ASP A 255 1.25 10.72 4.80
C ASP A 255 1.33 12.05 4.03
N TRP A 256 0.19 12.49 3.49
CA TRP A 256 0.16 13.66 2.59
C TRP A 256 0.57 14.95 3.30
N LEU A 257 0.36 15.03 4.62
CA LEU A 257 0.75 16.19 5.43
C LEU A 257 2.24 16.10 5.79
N GLY A 258 2.71 14.91 6.15
CA GLY A 258 4.12 14.63 6.44
C GLY A 258 5.06 14.68 5.23
N ARG A 259 4.52 14.58 4.01
CA ARG A 259 5.27 14.43 2.75
C ARG A 259 6.27 13.26 2.82
N ILE A 260 5.81 12.15 3.38
CA ILE A 260 6.56 10.91 3.58
C ILE A 260 5.60 9.75 3.38
N ALA A 261 6.07 8.63 2.84
CA ALA A 261 5.31 7.40 2.74
C ALA A 261 5.98 6.24 3.48
N TYR A 262 5.19 5.22 3.81
CA TYR A 262 5.64 4.03 4.53
C TYR A 262 5.37 2.77 3.72
N TYR A 263 6.27 1.80 3.83
CA TYR A 263 6.22 0.55 3.09
C TYR A 263 5.97 -0.61 4.06
N LEU A 264 5.07 -1.52 3.66
CA LEU A 264 4.66 -2.67 4.44
C LEU A 264 4.65 -3.91 3.55
N ARG A 265 4.85 -5.07 4.18
CA ARG A 265 4.83 -6.38 3.54
C ARG A 265 3.96 -7.35 4.31
N SER A 266 3.30 -8.26 3.61
CA SER A 266 2.42 -9.26 4.22
C SER A 266 2.49 -10.59 3.46
N PRO A 267 2.50 -11.74 4.14
CA PRO A 267 2.45 -13.04 3.47
C PRO A 267 1.07 -13.32 2.83
N ASP A 268 0.00 -12.72 3.36
CA ASP A 268 -1.38 -13.13 3.07
C ASP A 268 -2.35 -11.97 2.80
N GLY A 269 -1.89 -10.73 2.94
CA GLY A 269 -2.67 -9.51 2.78
C GLY A 269 -3.41 -9.08 4.04
N PHE A 270 -3.29 -9.84 5.14
CA PHE A 270 -3.97 -9.56 6.41
C PHE A 270 -3.00 -9.19 7.52
N ASP A 271 -1.87 -9.90 7.61
CA ASP A 271 -0.85 -9.68 8.64
C ASP A 271 0.31 -8.87 8.06
N TRP A 272 0.44 -7.62 8.51
CA TRP A 272 1.35 -6.63 7.90
C TRP A 272 2.54 -6.33 8.81
N THR A 273 3.72 -6.32 8.21
CA THR A 273 4.97 -5.84 8.82
C THR A 273 5.37 -4.52 8.18
N VAL A 274 5.61 -3.49 9.01
CA VAL A 274 6.15 -2.20 8.55
C VAL A 274 7.66 -2.34 8.36
N ASP A 275 8.17 -1.97 7.18
CA ASP A 275 9.60 -1.88 6.93
C ASP A 275 10.16 -0.54 7.43
N ALA A 276 11.42 -0.58 7.86
CA ALA A 276 12.13 0.62 8.27
C ALA A 276 12.47 1.51 7.07
N GLY A 277 12.38 2.83 7.28
CA GLY A 277 12.74 3.85 6.30
C GLY A 277 11.57 4.39 5.49
N GLU A 278 11.86 5.44 4.75
CA GLU A 278 10.89 6.09 3.87
C GLU A 278 10.59 5.21 2.65
N ALA A 279 9.30 5.03 2.33
CA ALA A 279 8.90 4.44 1.08
C ALA A 279 9.13 5.39 -0.10
N TYR A 280 8.79 6.65 0.10
CA TYR A 280 9.19 7.76 -0.74
C TYR A 280 9.04 9.08 0.01
N GLN A 281 9.64 10.12 -0.53
CA GLN A 281 9.54 11.51 -0.10
C GLN A 281 9.88 12.44 -1.29
N PRO A 282 9.66 13.76 -1.19
CA PRO A 282 10.15 14.70 -2.19
C PRO A 282 11.64 14.54 -2.47
N GLY A 283 12.03 14.68 -3.75
CA GLY A 283 13.42 14.55 -4.21
C GLY A 283 13.79 13.20 -4.85
N ILE A 284 12.81 12.33 -5.14
CA ILE A 284 13.04 11.04 -5.81
C ILE A 284 13.08 11.09 -7.34
N THR A 285 12.87 12.26 -7.96
CA THR A 285 12.83 12.42 -9.42
C THR A 285 14.18 12.90 -9.96
N GLY A 286 15.07 11.94 -10.21
CA GLY A 286 16.36 12.15 -10.87
C GLY A 286 16.43 11.48 -12.22
N TYR A 287 17.19 12.05 -13.15
CA TYR A 287 17.38 11.53 -14.51
C TYR A 287 18.82 11.04 -14.73
N THR A 288 18.99 10.13 -15.69
CA THR A 288 20.32 9.57 -16.04
C THR A 288 21.30 10.61 -16.59
N ASP A 289 20.82 11.77 -17.06
CA ASP A 289 21.64 12.88 -17.54
C ASP A 289 22.02 13.88 -16.41
N GLY A 290 21.61 13.61 -15.17
CA GLY A 290 21.88 14.43 -14.00
C GLY A 290 20.83 15.51 -13.71
N LEU A 291 19.75 15.60 -14.49
CA LEU A 291 18.61 16.45 -14.13
C LEU A 291 17.93 15.96 -12.84
N GLN A 292 17.52 16.91 -12.00
CA GLN A 292 16.72 16.68 -10.80
C GLN A 292 15.48 17.57 -10.84
N GLU A 293 14.32 17.00 -10.54
CA GLU A 293 13.06 17.73 -10.44
C GLU A 293 12.58 17.74 -8.98
N ASP A 294 12.44 18.93 -8.40
CA ASP A 294 12.04 19.12 -7.01
C ASP A 294 10.53 19.38 -6.88
N TRP A 295 9.73 18.37 -7.21
CA TRP A 295 8.27 18.43 -7.07
C TRP A 295 7.85 18.62 -5.61
N PHE A 296 6.86 19.47 -5.38
CA PHE A 296 6.38 19.78 -4.04
C PHE A 296 5.67 18.59 -3.40
N LYS A 297 4.80 17.88 -4.11
CA LYS A 297 4.16 16.65 -3.59
C LYS A 297 4.23 15.51 -4.60
N TYR A 298 4.28 14.31 -4.05
CA TYR A 298 4.15 13.03 -4.72
C TYR A 298 2.98 12.32 -4.05
N GLU A 299 1.90 12.10 -4.79
CA GLU A 299 0.70 11.46 -4.26
C GLU A 299 0.18 10.42 -5.26
N ARG A 300 -0.74 9.56 -4.79
CA ARG A 300 -1.41 8.55 -5.64
C ARG A 300 -0.44 7.67 -6.40
N ILE A 301 0.57 7.18 -5.68
CA ILE A 301 1.46 6.17 -6.23
C ILE A 301 0.65 5.01 -6.81
N LYS A 302 1.06 4.56 -8.00
CA LYS A 302 0.64 3.29 -8.58
C LYS A 302 1.86 2.51 -9.02
N ILE A 303 1.75 1.19 -8.95
CA ILE A 303 2.84 0.27 -9.29
C ILE A 303 2.47 -0.46 -10.58
N PHE A 304 3.33 -0.37 -11.58
CA PHE A 304 3.28 -1.24 -12.74
C PHE A 304 4.14 -2.48 -12.47
N GLN A 305 3.58 -3.65 -12.74
CA GLN A 305 4.19 -4.94 -12.43
C GLN A 305 4.62 -5.67 -13.71
N ASP A 306 5.67 -6.48 -13.64
CA ASP A 306 5.98 -7.46 -14.68
C ASP A 306 5.08 -8.71 -14.59
N GLU A 307 5.29 -9.68 -15.48
CA GLU A 307 4.51 -10.93 -15.53
C GLU A 307 4.60 -11.78 -14.25
N SER A 308 5.67 -11.60 -13.45
CA SER A 308 5.84 -12.24 -12.14
C SER A 308 5.28 -11.38 -11.00
N GLY A 309 4.59 -10.28 -11.29
CA GLY A 309 4.05 -9.39 -10.28
C GLY A 309 5.10 -8.50 -9.60
N ARG A 310 6.33 -8.44 -10.09
CA ARG A 310 7.38 -7.60 -9.49
C ARG A 310 7.18 -6.16 -9.89
N ALA A 311 7.34 -5.23 -8.95
CA ALA A 311 7.28 -3.80 -9.23
C ALA A 311 8.46 -3.39 -10.14
N ILE A 312 8.17 -2.81 -11.30
CA ILE A 312 9.20 -2.35 -12.27
C ILE A 312 9.15 -0.84 -12.55
N GLN A 313 8.01 -0.20 -12.29
CA GLN A 313 7.85 1.25 -12.35
C GLN A 313 6.82 1.67 -11.31
N ALA A 314 7.07 2.80 -10.65
CA ALA A 314 6.02 3.54 -9.97
C ALA A 314 5.61 4.74 -10.83
N ASN A 315 4.35 5.14 -10.77
CA ASN A 315 3.92 6.43 -11.29
C ASN A 315 3.21 7.23 -10.21
N PHE A 316 3.28 8.55 -10.33
CA PHE A 316 2.80 9.50 -9.33
C PHE A 316 2.00 10.60 -9.99
N ALA A 317 1.09 11.19 -9.22
CA ALA A 317 0.70 12.56 -9.46
C ALA A 317 1.61 13.50 -8.69
N VAL A 318 2.13 14.49 -9.41
CA VAL A 318 3.03 15.51 -8.87
C VAL A 318 2.46 16.89 -9.10
N ILE A 319 2.71 17.77 -8.13
CA ILE A 319 2.34 19.19 -8.15
C ILE A 319 3.55 19.99 -7.67
N ASP A 320 3.78 21.13 -8.30
CA ASP A 320 4.97 21.96 -8.07
C ASP A 320 4.81 22.96 -6.91
N THR A 321 3.58 23.08 -6.38
CA THR A 321 3.22 23.98 -5.29
C THR A 321 2.22 23.33 -4.32
N LEU A 322 1.82 24.08 -3.29
CA LEU A 322 0.74 23.71 -2.39
C LEU A 322 -0.58 23.59 -3.17
N LYS A 323 -1.38 22.55 -2.90
CA LYS A 323 -2.67 22.32 -3.59
C LYS A 323 -3.59 23.55 -3.59
N HIS A 324 -3.63 24.29 -2.49
CA HIS A 324 -4.44 25.50 -2.43
C HIS A 324 -3.85 26.70 -3.17
N GLU A 325 -2.57 26.69 -3.50
CA GLU A 325 -1.87 27.77 -4.22
C GLU A 325 -1.81 27.53 -5.74
N ASP A 326 -2.21 26.36 -6.22
CA ASP A 326 -2.56 26.12 -7.62
C ASP A 326 -3.93 26.76 -7.90
N LYS A 327 -3.90 27.92 -8.58
CA LYS A 327 -5.02 28.80 -8.88
C LYS A 327 -5.39 28.75 -10.37
N PRO A 328 -6.61 29.19 -10.74
CA PRO A 328 -7.04 29.18 -12.13
C PRO A 328 -6.14 30.06 -13.02
N ASN A 329 -5.64 29.50 -14.13
CA ASN A 329 -4.78 30.16 -15.11
C ASN A 329 -3.50 30.80 -14.54
N ASP A 330 -2.90 30.21 -13.52
CA ASP A 330 -1.61 30.67 -12.99
C ASP A 330 -0.42 29.93 -13.66
N GLY A 331 0.74 29.96 -13.01
CA GLY A 331 1.95 29.28 -13.49
C GLY A 331 2.24 27.96 -12.79
N HIS A 332 1.28 27.40 -12.06
CA HIS A 332 1.38 26.17 -11.27
C HIS A 332 0.38 25.15 -11.78
N SER A 333 0.67 23.86 -11.61
CA SER A 333 -0.26 22.80 -12.03
C SER A 333 0.18 21.43 -11.53
N SER A 334 -0.53 20.39 -11.96
CA SER A 334 -0.22 19.00 -11.67
C SER A 334 -0.15 18.12 -12.92
N LYS A 335 0.73 17.10 -12.85
CA LYS A 335 0.92 16.13 -13.92
C LYS A 335 1.07 14.71 -13.38
N ASN A 336 1.00 13.73 -14.28
CA ASN A 336 1.45 12.36 -14.00
C ASN A 336 2.90 12.18 -14.45
N ILE A 337 3.72 11.47 -13.67
CA ILE A 337 5.09 11.05 -14.04
C ILE A 337 5.29 9.57 -13.75
N GLY A 338 6.18 8.91 -14.50
CA GLY A 338 6.71 7.59 -14.19
C GLY A 338 8.15 7.66 -13.67
N ILE A 339 8.50 6.72 -12.79
CA ILE A 339 9.85 6.53 -12.23
C ILE A 339 10.15 5.02 -12.22
N PRO A 340 11.17 4.55 -12.98
CA PRO A 340 11.55 3.14 -12.98
C PRO A 340 12.01 2.67 -11.60
N LEU A 341 11.78 1.39 -11.30
CA LEU A 341 12.22 0.73 -10.08
C LEU A 341 13.29 -0.31 -10.39
N ALA A 342 14.20 -0.52 -9.45
CA ALA A 342 15.05 -1.70 -9.46
C ALA A 342 14.16 -2.95 -9.38
N VAL A 343 14.34 -3.87 -10.32
CA VAL A 343 13.55 -5.11 -10.37
C VAL A 343 14.16 -6.12 -9.41
N GLY A 344 13.35 -6.67 -8.50
CA GLY A 344 13.77 -7.70 -7.57
C GLY A 344 14.16 -8.98 -8.32
N ARG A 345 15.33 -9.55 -8.02
CA ARG A 345 15.82 -10.78 -8.63
C ARG A 345 15.08 -12.00 -8.15
N LYS A 346 14.87 -12.95 -9.06
CA LYS A 346 14.31 -14.27 -8.72
C LYS A 346 15.32 -15.05 -7.89
N ILE A 347 14.99 -15.24 -6.62
CA ILE A 347 15.80 -16.01 -5.69
C ILE A 347 14.97 -17.07 -4.99
N ARG A 348 15.58 -18.21 -4.68
CA ARG A 348 14.88 -19.29 -3.98
C ARG A 348 15.78 -20.07 -3.05
N ILE A 349 15.33 -20.21 -1.80
CA ILE A 349 15.97 -21.10 -0.84
C ILE A 349 15.80 -22.56 -1.30
N LEU A 350 16.91 -23.30 -1.36
CA LEU A 350 16.94 -24.71 -1.78
C LEU A 350 16.72 -25.68 -0.60
N ASN A 351 16.99 -25.24 0.63
CA ASN A 351 16.79 -26.02 1.84
C ASN A 351 15.29 -26.20 2.12
N LYS A 352 14.82 -27.46 2.18
CA LYS A 352 13.41 -27.77 2.47
C LYS A 352 13.03 -27.62 3.94
N LYS A 353 14.01 -27.77 4.84
CA LYS A 353 13.85 -27.65 6.30
C LYS A 353 15.11 -27.05 6.87
N VAL A 354 14.95 -26.22 7.90
CA VAL A 354 16.03 -25.68 8.72
C VAL A 354 15.77 -26.08 10.17
N SER A 355 16.85 -26.38 10.89
CA SER A 355 16.85 -26.72 12.32
C SER A 355 18.07 -26.08 12.98
N GLU A 356 18.17 -26.16 14.30
CA GLU A 356 19.37 -25.72 15.05
C GLU A 356 20.67 -26.40 14.58
N SER A 357 20.58 -27.57 13.95
CA SER A 357 21.74 -28.29 13.40
C SER A 357 22.11 -27.91 11.96
N THR A 358 21.27 -27.12 11.28
CA THR A 358 21.55 -26.66 9.92
C THR A 358 22.67 -25.63 10.00
N GLN A 359 23.81 -25.88 9.35
CA GLN A 359 24.96 -24.98 9.33
C GLN A 359 24.98 -24.06 8.10
N GLU A 360 24.47 -24.55 6.98
CA GLU A 360 24.51 -23.83 5.70
C GLU A 360 23.11 -23.72 5.10
N LEU A 361 22.86 -22.56 4.50
CA LEU A 361 21.68 -22.30 3.69
C LEU A 361 22.08 -22.01 2.26
N ALA A 362 21.47 -22.71 1.31
CA ALA A 362 21.71 -22.53 -0.11
C ALA A 362 20.54 -21.77 -0.75
N VAL A 363 20.86 -20.70 -1.47
CA VAL A 363 19.91 -19.85 -2.21
C VAL A 363 20.33 -19.86 -3.67
N VAL A 364 19.44 -20.19 -4.58
CA VAL A 364 19.68 -19.93 -6.01
C VAL A 364 19.27 -18.50 -6.34
N ILE A 365 20.09 -17.79 -7.09
CA ILE A 365 19.73 -16.57 -7.81
C ILE A 365 19.72 -16.91 -9.31
N GLU A 366 18.60 -16.66 -9.97
CA GLU A 366 18.39 -17.05 -11.37
C GLU A 366 19.02 -16.02 -12.31
N ALA A 367 19.53 -16.49 -13.44
CA ALA A 367 19.88 -15.61 -14.56
C ALA A 367 18.61 -15.07 -15.21
N GLU A 368 18.62 -13.79 -15.57
CA GLU A 368 17.47 -13.11 -16.19
C GLU A 368 17.95 -12.27 -17.38
N GLU A 369 17.03 -11.83 -18.23
CA GLU A 369 17.39 -10.89 -19.30
C GLU A 369 18.05 -9.64 -18.71
N GLY A 370 19.27 -9.34 -19.18
CA GLY A 370 20.07 -8.22 -18.70
C GLY A 370 20.72 -8.44 -17.32
N PHE A 371 20.77 -9.67 -16.80
CA PHE A 371 21.47 -9.99 -15.55
C PHE A 371 22.05 -11.41 -15.55
N ASP A 372 23.38 -11.51 -15.54
CA ASP A 372 24.13 -12.76 -15.35
C ASP A 372 24.72 -12.79 -13.93
N PRO A 373 24.24 -13.67 -13.04
CA PRO A 373 24.71 -13.72 -11.66
C PRO A 373 26.17 -14.19 -11.52
N HIS A 374 26.77 -14.80 -12.56
CA HIS A 374 28.18 -15.21 -12.54
C HIS A 374 29.13 -14.05 -12.79
N SER A 375 28.75 -13.12 -13.69
CA SER A 375 29.62 -12.02 -14.10
C SER A 375 29.27 -10.68 -13.48
N ASP A 376 28.00 -10.44 -13.15
CA ASP A 376 27.54 -9.11 -12.79
C ASP A 376 27.57 -8.89 -11.29
N LEU A 377 27.32 -9.93 -10.50
CA LEU A 377 27.16 -9.86 -9.05
C LEU A 377 28.48 -9.65 -8.32
N ASP A 378 28.60 -8.54 -7.58
CA ASP A 378 29.67 -8.36 -6.61
C ASP A 378 29.40 -9.22 -5.37
N LEU A 379 29.96 -10.43 -5.39
CA LEU A 379 29.82 -11.42 -4.31
C LEU A 379 30.22 -10.90 -2.93
N SER A 380 31.13 -9.92 -2.85
CA SER A 380 31.57 -9.35 -1.57
C SER A 380 30.53 -8.43 -0.92
N SER A 381 29.59 -7.92 -1.71
CA SER A 381 28.50 -7.05 -1.26
C SER A 381 27.27 -7.81 -0.75
N VAL A 382 27.19 -9.12 -1.03
CA VAL A 382 25.96 -9.90 -0.83
C VAL A 382 25.71 -10.20 0.65
N ARG A 383 24.49 -9.88 1.08
CA ARG A 383 23.89 -10.21 2.38
C ARG A 383 22.58 -10.96 2.17
N PHE A 384 22.29 -11.91 3.05
CA PHE A 384 21.03 -12.67 3.02
C PHE A 384 20.51 -12.99 4.41
N GLY A 385 19.21 -12.85 4.64
CA GLY A 385 18.60 -13.17 5.93
C GLY A 385 17.25 -12.49 6.15
N ASN A 386 16.91 -12.25 7.41
CA ASN A 386 15.73 -11.51 7.80
C ASN A 386 15.80 -10.08 7.22
N PRO A 387 14.77 -9.63 6.48
CA PRO A 387 14.70 -8.28 5.94
C PRO A 387 15.00 -7.18 6.98
N GLN A 388 14.53 -7.32 8.22
CA GLN A 388 14.76 -6.33 9.29
C GLN A 388 16.25 -6.22 9.67
N ALA A 389 17.03 -7.28 9.55
CA ALA A 389 18.48 -7.24 9.78
C ALA A 389 19.22 -6.76 8.53
N VAL A 390 18.85 -7.30 7.36
CA VAL A 390 19.49 -6.98 6.06
C VAL A 390 19.37 -5.49 5.71
N ASN A 391 18.24 -4.85 6.04
CA ASN A 391 18.03 -3.42 5.79
C ASN A 391 19.03 -2.50 6.51
N PHE A 392 19.70 -2.99 7.57
CA PHE A 392 20.75 -2.28 8.31
C PHE A 392 22.15 -2.88 8.07
N GLY A 393 22.33 -3.61 6.97
CA GLY A 393 23.62 -4.23 6.60
C GLY A 393 23.97 -5.49 7.40
N GLY A 394 23.03 -5.99 8.21
CA GLY A 394 23.14 -7.29 8.88
C GLY A 394 22.84 -8.46 7.94
N GLY A 395 22.34 -9.55 8.51
CA GLY A 395 22.16 -10.82 7.79
C GLY A 395 23.48 -11.59 7.65
N SER A 396 23.40 -12.73 6.96
CA SER A 396 24.53 -13.63 6.76
C SER A 396 25.39 -13.20 5.59
N GLU A 397 26.71 -13.31 5.76
CA GLU A 397 27.67 -13.12 4.68
C GLU A 397 27.74 -14.36 3.78
N LEU A 398 28.08 -14.15 2.51
CA LEU A 398 28.31 -15.24 1.57
C LEU A 398 29.58 -16.03 1.95
N ILE A 399 29.44 -17.36 2.11
CA ILE A 399 30.57 -18.27 2.37
C ILE A 399 31.21 -18.71 1.06
N SER A 400 30.40 -19.18 0.12
CA SER A 400 30.86 -19.75 -1.14
C SER A 400 29.73 -19.79 -2.17
N THR A 401 30.10 -20.10 -3.42
CA THR A 401 29.14 -20.25 -4.50
C THR A 401 29.30 -21.60 -5.20
N LYS A 402 28.23 -22.03 -5.89
CA LYS A 402 28.24 -23.20 -6.78
C LYS A 402 27.52 -22.84 -8.07
N GLN A 403 28.15 -23.12 -9.20
CA GLN A 403 27.52 -22.92 -10.51
C GLN A 403 26.35 -23.89 -10.71
N ARG A 404 25.25 -23.40 -11.31
CA ARG A 404 24.09 -24.20 -11.67
C ARG A 404 23.55 -23.78 -13.04
N GLY A 405 24.22 -24.23 -14.10
CA GLY A 405 23.89 -23.78 -15.45
C GLY A 405 24.20 -22.29 -15.58
N GLU A 406 23.19 -21.51 -16.01
CA GLU A 406 23.23 -20.05 -16.06
C GLU A 406 22.95 -19.41 -14.69
N ASP A 407 22.32 -20.14 -13.76
CA ASP A 407 22.07 -19.66 -12.40
C ASP A 407 23.30 -19.80 -11.49
N LEU A 408 23.28 -19.07 -10.37
CA LEU A 408 24.29 -19.16 -9.32
C LEU A 408 23.65 -19.61 -8.00
N VAL A 409 24.25 -20.59 -7.33
CA VAL A 409 23.88 -20.97 -5.96
C VAL A 409 24.81 -20.28 -4.98
N LEU A 410 24.24 -19.50 -4.08
CA LEU A 410 24.88 -18.76 -3.00
C LEU A 410 24.73 -19.56 -1.70
N ILE A 411 25.84 -19.76 -0.97
CA ILE A 411 25.86 -20.51 0.30
C ILE A 411 26.16 -19.55 1.45
N PHE A 412 25.27 -19.51 2.43
CA PHE A 412 25.32 -18.64 3.61
C PHE A 412 25.45 -19.45 4.90
N ASP A 413 26.06 -18.84 5.93
CA ASP A 413 26.05 -19.38 7.29
C ASP A 413 24.64 -19.24 7.87
N SER A 414 24.08 -20.32 8.41
CA SER A 414 22.75 -20.26 9.03
C SER A 414 22.70 -19.40 10.29
N ALA A 415 23.83 -19.24 11.00
CA ALA A 415 23.91 -18.50 12.25
C ALA A 415 23.65 -16.99 12.07
N GLY A 416 23.92 -16.46 10.87
CA GLY A 416 23.75 -15.04 10.54
C GLY A 416 22.39 -14.66 9.97
N LEU A 417 21.45 -15.59 9.79
CA LEU A 417 20.19 -15.34 9.05
C LEU A 417 19.14 -14.56 9.85
N ASP A 418 19.16 -14.65 11.19
CA ASP A 418 18.32 -13.88 12.13
C ASP A 418 16.79 -13.97 11.91
N PHE A 419 16.28 -15.14 11.52
CA PHE A 419 14.83 -15.35 11.35
C PHE A 419 14.11 -15.52 12.69
N SER A 420 13.03 -14.75 12.88
CA SER A 420 12.09 -14.89 14.00
C SER A 420 10.96 -15.89 13.70
N GLU A 421 10.06 -16.09 14.67
CA GLU A 421 8.85 -16.90 14.45
C GLU A 421 7.90 -16.28 13.42
N ASP A 422 7.84 -14.95 13.38
CA ASP A 422 6.99 -14.15 12.48
C ASP A 422 7.61 -13.93 11.09
N SER A 423 8.85 -14.38 10.89
CA SER A 423 9.52 -14.27 9.59
C SER A 423 8.83 -15.19 8.57
N PHE A 424 8.31 -14.58 7.50
CA PHE A 424 7.68 -15.29 6.37
C PHE A 424 8.53 -15.28 5.09
N VAL A 425 9.46 -14.33 5.00
CA VAL A 425 10.29 -14.10 3.81
C VAL A 425 11.73 -13.75 4.21
N ALA A 426 12.68 -14.15 3.38
CA ALA A 426 14.08 -13.74 3.44
C ALA A 426 14.38 -12.69 2.38
N LYS A 427 15.33 -11.80 2.65
CA LYS A 427 15.81 -10.78 1.70
C LYS A 427 17.27 -11.07 1.32
N LEU A 428 17.57 -10.93 0.03
CA LEU A 428 18.92 -10.76 -0.48
C LEU A 428 19.14 -9.27 -0.76
N LEU A 429 20.32 -8.77 -0.43
CA LEU A 429 20.78 -7.43 -0.79
C LEU A 429 22.25 -7.48 -1.21
N GLY A 430 22.60 -6.77 -2.28
CA GLY A 430 23.95 -6.71 -2.83
C GLY A 430 24.02 -5.70 -3.97
N LYS A 431 25.10 -5.74 -4.74
CA LYS A 431 25.35 -4.83 -5.85
C LYS A 431 25.94 -5.58 -7.05
N THR A 432 25.81 -5.00 -8.24
CA THR A 432 26.66 -5.41 -9.35
C THR A 432 28.06 -4.81 -9.21
N HIS A 433 29.02 -5.28 -10.00
CA HIS A 433 30.36 -4.69 -10.04
C HIS A 433 30.37 -3.20 -10.47
N GLU A 434 29.36 -2.78 -11.22
CA GLU A 434 29.11 -1.39 -11.62
C GLU A 434 28.42 -0.57 -10.52
N GLY A 435 28.05 -1.21 -9.40
CA GLY A 435 27.42 -0.58 -8.25
C GLY A 435 25.89 -0.50 -8.29
N ALA A 436 25.24 -1.11 -9.29
CA ALA A 436 23.77 -1.12 -9.35
C ALA A 436 23.18 -2.03 -8.28
N LEU A 437 22.02 -1.68 -7.73
CA LEU A 437 21.39 -2.43 -6.65
C LEU A 437 20.93 -3.82 -7.11
N VAL A 438 21.26 -4.85 -6.34
CA VAL A 438 20.72 -6.21 -6.49
C VAL A 438 19.98 -6.57 -5.21
N PHE A 439 18.69 -6.84 -5.32
CA PHE A 439 17.89 -7.33 -4.19
C PHE A 439 16.92 -8.41 -4.67
N GLY A 440 16.37 -9.18 -3.74
CA GLY A 440 15.33 -10.16 -4.02
C GLY A 440 14.74 -10.70 -2.74
N TYR A 441 13.57 -11.33 -2.86
CA TYR A 441 12.90 -11.98 -1.72
C TYR A 441 12.70 -13.46 -2.02
N SER A 442 12.85 -14.31 -1.01
CA SER A 442 12.50 -15.73 -1.08
C SER A 442 11.58 -16.07 0.09
N PRO A 443 10.43 -16.75 -0.15
CA PRO A 443 9.65 -17.29 0.95
C PRO A 443 10.48 -18.34 1.70
N LEU A 444 10.20 -18.51 2.99
CA LEU A 444 10.86 -19.53 3.82
C LEU A 444 10.19 -20.90 3.60
N PRO A 445 10.83 -21.91 2.96
CA PRO A 445 10.15 -23.16 2.57
C PRO A 445 9.58 -24.00 3.72
N TRP A 446 10.03 -23.76 4.95
CA TRP A 446 9.55 -24.43 6.16
C TRP A 446 8.43 -23.66 6.88
N ARG A 447 8.03 -22.48 6.39
CA ARG A 447 6.88 -21.72 6.87
C ARG A 447 5.70 -21.91 5.91
N ARG A 448 4.47 -21.83 6.41
CA ARG A 448 3.28 -21.83 5.55
C ARG A 448 3.19 -20.48 4.84
N SER A 449 3.04 -20.49 3.51
CA SER A 449 2.87 -19.26 2.71
C SER A 449 1.41 -18.80 2.61
N THR A 450 0.45 -19.71 2.76
CA THR A 450 -0.99 -19.39 2.74
C THR A 450 -1.62 -19.71 4.09
N SER A 451 -2.32 -18.74 4.66
CA SER A 451 -3.01 -18.84 5.94
C SER A 451 -4.54 -18.95 5.77
N ALA A 452 -5.19 -19.44 6.81
CA ALA A 452 -6.61 -19.21 7.01
C ALA A 452 -6.79 -17.84 7.67
N TYR A 453 -7.92 -17.19 7.44
CA TYR A 453 -8.25 -15.92 8.08
C TYR A 453 -9.67 -15.95 8.60
N LEU A 454 -9.82 -16.32 9.87
CA LEU A 454 -11.13 -16.34 10.51
C LEU A 454 -11.55 -14.92 10.90
N SER A 455 -12.75 -14.52 10.48
CA SER A 455 -13.36 -13.24 10.84
C SER A 455 -14.79 -13.47 11.36
N SER A 456 -15.03 -13.01 12.57
CA SER A 456 -16.35 -13.06 13.22
C SER A 456 -17.21 -11.84 12.85
N ARG A 457 -18.52 -11.95 13.10
CA ARG A 457 -19.46 -10.83 13.21
C ARG A 457 -19.77 -10.54 14.67
N LYS A 458 -20.45 -9.42 14.93
CA LYS A 458 -20.91 -9.08 16.28
C LYS A 458 -21.74 -10.26 16.84
N PRO A 459 -21.42 -10.78 18.04
CA PRO A 459 -22.25 -11.79 18.68
C PRO A 459 -23.69 -11.28 18.88
N GLN A 460 -24.67 -12.15 18.63
CA GLN A 460 -26.09 -11.87 18.82
C GLN A 460 -26.65 -12.75 19.94
N LEU A 461 -27.39 -12.16 20.87
CA LEU A 461 -28.00 -12.93 21.96
C LEU A 461 -29.20 -13.73 21.40
N GLU A 462 -29.16 -15.05 21.54
CA GLU A 462 -30.21 -16.00 21.09
C GLU A 462 -30.63 -16.91 22.26
N GLU A 463 -31.71 -17.69 22.07
CA GLU A 463 -32.13 -18.71 23.05
C GLU A 463 -30.99 -19.72 23.27
N GLY A 464 -30.38 -19.68 24.47
CA GLY A 464 -29.28 -20.58 24.84
C GLY A 464 -27.89 -19.95 24.87
N GLY A 465 -27.73 -18.65 24.52
CA GLY A 465 -26.49 -17.90 24.73
C GLY A 465 -26.13 -16.94 23.58
N TRP A 466 -24.84 -16.66 23.42
CA TRP A 466 -24.32 -15.78 22.36
C TRP A 466 -24.08 -16.56 21.06
N SER A 467 -24.72 -16.12 19.98
CA SER A 467 -24.57 -16.65 18.64
C SER A 467 -23.53 -15.84 17.87
N VAL A 468 -22.48 -16.50 17.38
CA VAL A 468 -21.40 -15.86 16.62
C VAL A 468 -21.33 -16.48 15.23
N LYS A 469 -21.37 -15.62 14.23
CA LYS A 469 -21.15 -15.98 12.83
C LYS A 469 -19.66 -15.81 12.50
N LEU A 470 -19.02 -16.87 12.03
CA LEU A 470 -17.62 -16.88 11.59
C LEU A 470 -17.52 -17.28 10.12
N GLU A 471 -16.51 -16.75 9.44
CA GLU A 471 -16.20 -17.10 8.05
C GLU A 471 -14.68 -17.09 7.87
N ASN A 472 -14.17 -18.01 7.05
CA ASN A 472 -12.75 -18.06 6.69
C ASN A 472 -12.51 -17.30 5.38
N PHE A 473 -11.83 -16.15 5.42
CA PHE A 473 -11.45 -15.38 4.23
C PHE A 473 -10.05 -15.72 3.71
N GLY A 474 -9.33 -16.60 4.40
CA GLY A 474 -8.01 -17.06 3.97
C GLY A 474 -8.09 -18.08 2.83
N LEU A 475 -6.93 -18.37 2.25
CA LEU A 475 -6.80 -19.28 1.10
C LEU A 475 -6.53 -20.73 1.53
N ALA A 476 -6.33 -20.98 2.82
CA ALA A 476 -6.17 -22.30 3.39
C ALA A 476 -7.31 -22.64 4.36
N SER A 477 -7.52 -23.94 4.60
CA SER A 477 -8.37 -24.40 5.70
C SER A 477 -7.82 -23.94 7.04
N SER A 478 -8.70 -23.50 7.94
CA SER A 478 -8.30 -23.17 9.31
C SER A 478 -7.89 -24.40 10.09
N ASP A 479 -7.09 -24.21 11.13
CA ASP A 479 -7.02 -25.20 12.20
C ASP A 479 -8.29 -25.11 13.07
N LYS A 480 -8.42 -25.99 14.08
CA LYS A 480 -9.48 -25.83 15.08
C LYS A 480 -9.09 -24.66 15.98
N SER A 481 -9.94 -23.63 16.04
CA SER A 481 -9.64 -22.40 16.79
C SER A 481 -10.52 -22.26 18.01
N LEU A 482 -9.96 -21.78 19.12
CA LEU A 482 -10.72 -21.42 20.31
C LEU A 482 -11.32 -20.02 20.11
N ILE A 483 -12.63 -19.91 20.27
CA ILE A 483 -13.37 -18.65 20.24
C ILE A 483 -13.74 -18.29 21.66
N THR A 484 -13.32 -17.11 22.12
CA THR A 484 -13.69 -16.56 23.42
C THR A 484 -14.48 -15.28 23.20
N ILE A 485 -15.58 -15.11 23.94
CA ILE A 485 -16.35 -13.87 23.97
C ILE A 485 -16.12 -13.26 25.35
N GLU A 486 -15.65 -12.01 25.35
CA GLU A 486 -15.51 -11.19 26.54
C GLU A 486 -16.45 -9.99 26.46
N ARG A 487 -16.86 -9.48 27.61
CA ARG A 487 -17.65 -8.26 27.76
C ARG A 487 -16.83 -7.21 28.50
N LEU A 488 -16.91 -5.95 28.06
CA LEU A 488 -16.35 -4.82 28.80
C LEU A 488 -17.19 -4.55 30.06
N VAL A 489 -16.53 -4.53 31.21
CA VAL A 489 -17.10 -4.05 32.48
C VAL A 489 -16.71 -2.59 32.63
N GLU A 490 -17.62 -1.68 32.29
CA GLU A 490 -17.36 -0.23 32.23
C GLU A 490 -16.87 0.34 33.55
N GLU A 491 -17.33 -0.19 34.70
CA GLU A 491 -16.94 0.32 36.02
C GLU A 491 -15.46 0.08 36.36
N THR A 492 -14.86 -0.95 35.77
CA THR A 492 -13.48 -1.38 36.07
C THR A 492 -12.55 -1.29 34.87
N ASP A 493 -13.07 -0.90 33.70
CA ASP A 493 -12.37 -0.91 32.41
C ASP A 493 -11.64 -2.24 32.16
N SER A 494 -12.36 -3.35 32.41
CA SER A 494 -11.81 -4.70 32.33
C SER A 494 -12.69 -5.63 31.51
N TRP A 495 -12.08 -6.63 30.88
CA TRP A 495 -12.78 -7.64 30.10
C TRP A 495 -13.13 -8.87 30.95
N GLU A 496 -14.39 -9.30 30.89
CA GLU A 496 -14.91 -10.50 31.57
C GLU A 496 -15.31 -11.56 30.54
N GLU A 497 -14.79 -12.79 30.64
CA GLU A 497 -15.20 -13.91 29.78
C GLU A 497 -16.68 -14.27 30.02
N VAL A 498 -17.52 -14.09 28.99
CA VAL A 498 -18.94 -14.50 29.03
C VAL A 498 -19.15 -15.90 28.45
N GLY A 499 -18.19 -16.40 27.67
CA GLY A 499 -18.12 -17.81 27.29
C GLY A 499 -17.06 -18.11 26.23
N ARG A 500 -16.83 -19.40 25.99
CA ARG A 500 -15.87 -19.88 24.99
C ARG A 500 -16.36 -21.13 24.27
N MET A 501 -15.86 -21.38 23.06
CA MET A 501 -16.12 -22.62 22.33
C MET A 501 -15.06 -22.93 21.29
N LEU A 502 -15.02 -24.18 20.82
CA LEU A 502 -14.12 -24.59 19.75
C LEU A 502 -14.81 -24.46 18.38
N CYS A 503 -14.23 -23.67 17.48
CA CYS A 503 -14.60 -23.63 16.08
C CYS A 503 -14.01 -24.86 15.35
N PRO A 504 -14.81 -25.60 14.56
CA PRO A 504 -14.25 -26.64 13.70
C PRO A 504 -13.38 -26.03 12.59
N VAL A 505 -12.67 -26.89 11.86
CA VAL A 505 -11.93 -26.50 10.65
C VAL A 505 -12.91 -25.93 9.62
N LEU A 506 -12.65 -24.72 9.12
CA LEU A 506 -13.38 -24.09 8.04
C LEU A 506 -12.52 -24.03 6.78
N LYS A 507 -13.06 -24.48 5.65
CA LYS A 507 -12.45 -24.28 4.33
C LYS A 507 -12.50 -22.80 3.92
N PRO A 508 -11.71 -22.37 2.92
CA PRO A 508 -11.85 -21.04 2.34
C PRO A 508 -13.32 -20.71 2.00
N TYR A 509 -13.77 -19.55 2.46
CA TYR A 509 -15.13 -19.02 2.38
C TYR A 509 -16.24 -19.88 3.00
N GLU A 510 -15.87 -20.89 3.80
CA GLU A 510 -16.84 -21.61 4.60
C GLU A 510 -17.27 -20.74 5.79
N GLU A 511 -18.58 -20.74 6.03
CA GLU A 511 -19.25 -19.99 7.06
C GLU A 511 -19.86 -20.94 8.08
N ILE A 512 -19.81 -20.55 9.35
CA ILE A 512 -20.50 -21.26 10.42
C ILE A 512 -21.13 -20.28 11.40
N ARG A 513 -22.28 -20.68 11.97
CA ARG A 513 -22.88 -20.03 13.14
C ARG A 513 -22.70 -20.96 14.33
N LEU A 514 -22.16 -20.42 15.42
CA LEU A 514 -21.90 -21.15 16.64
C LEU A 514 -22.57 -20.46 17.82
N THR A 515 -23.16 -21.24 18.73
CA THR A 515 -23.78 -20.72 19.95
C THR A 515 -22.91 -21.02 21.17
N VAL A 516 -22.38 -19.97 21.79
CA VAL A 516 -21.66 -20.02 23.07
C VAL A 516 -22.70 -19.95 24.20
N LYS A 517 -22.78 -21.00 25.02
CA LYS A 517 -23.61 -20.94 26.24
C LYS A 517 -23.03 -19.90 27.18
N ALA A 518 -23.85 -18.93 27.57
CA ALA A 518 -23.45 -17.95 28.55
C ALA A 518 -23.24 -18.59 29.94
N GLN A 519 -22.27 -18.09 30.69
CA GLN A 519 -22.15 -18.45 32.10
C GLN A 519 -23.36 -17.92 32.88
N GLU A 520 -23.91 -18.74 33.81
CA GLU A 520 -25.18 -18.49 34.52
C GLU A 520 -25.22 -17.18 35.34
N THR A 521 -24.08 -16.51 35.53
CA THR A 521 -23.91 -15.38 36.46
C THR A 521 -23.91 -13.99 35.80
N ALA A 522 -23.83 -13.86 34.48
CA ALA A 522 -23.81 -12.56 33.81
C ALA A 522 -25.22 -12.16 33.33
N ALA A 523 -25.73 -11.03 33.82
CA ALA A 523 -26.87 -10.37 33.18
C ALA A 523 -26.40 -9.82 31.83
N LEU A 524 -26.82 -10.45 30.73
CA LEU A 524 -26.38 -10.11 29.37
C LEU A 524 -27.30 -9.05 28.76
N SER A 525 -26.73 -8.11 28.03
CA SER A 525 -27.47 -7.10 27.28
C SER A 525 -27.04 -7.09 25.81
N SER A 526 -27.96 -6.77 24.90
CA SER A 526 -27.62 -6.50 23.49
C SER A 526 -26.73 -5.26 23.31
N ASP A 527 -26.73 -4.38 24.32
CA ASP A 527 -25.99 -3.12 24.35
C ASP A 527 -24.56 -3.30 24.88
N ASP A 528 -24.19 -4.50 25.33
CA ASP A 528 -22.85 -4.81 25.81
C ASP A 528 -21.80 -4.55 24.71
N VAL A 529 -20.67 -3.95 25.10
CA VAL A 529 -19.45 -3.91 24.28
C VAL A 529 -18.77 -5.28 24.40
N LEU A 530 -18.62 -5.97 23.27
CA LEU A 530 -18.15 -7.34 23.22
C LEU A 530 -16.82 -7.42 22.50
N LYS A 531 -15.92 -8.28 22.99
CA LYS A 531 -14.69 -8.65 22.31
C LYS A 531 -14.74 -10.13 21.97
N VAL A 532 -14.53 -10.45 20.69
CA VAL A 532 -14.38 -11.82 20.22
C VAL A 532 -12.90 -12.07 19.98
N ILE A 533 -12.36 -13.07 20.66
CA ILE A 533 -10.97 -13.53 20.50
C ILE A 533 -10.99 -14.85 19.75
N ILE A 534 -10.29 -14.92 18.62
CA ILE A 534 -10.10 -16.14 17.82
C ILE A 534 -8.64 -16.53 17.97
N ASP A 535 -8.38 -17.57 18.76
CA ASP A 535 -7.05 -17.93 19.24
C ASP A 535 -6.36 -16.76 19.97
N ASP A 536 -5.59 -15.93 19.26
CA ASP A 536 -4.91 -14.73 19.76
C ASP A 536 -5.40 -13.42 19.11
N LYS A 537 -6.19 -13.50 18.04
CA LYS A 537 -6.71 -12.35 17.32
C LYS A 537 -7.97 -11.80 17.96
N GLU A 538 -7.94 -10.53 18.37
CA GLU A 538 -9.06 -9.86 19.02
C GLU A 538 -9.85 -8.95 18.06
N THR A 539 -11.19 -9.01 18.13
CA THR A 539 -12.11 -8.08 17.48
C THR A 539 -13.07 -7.49 18.51
N VAL A 540 -13.19 -6.16 18.59
CA VAL A 540 -14.13 -5.47 19.48
C VAL A 540 -15.36 -4.97 18.71
N PHE A 541 -16.54 -5.19 19.26
CA PHE A 541 -17.85 -4.79 18.73
C PHE A 541 -18.62 -3.94 19.75
N GLY A 542 -19.12 -2.79 19.32
CA GLY A 542 -19.88 -1.86 20.16
C GLY A 542 -19.57 -0.41 19.79
N PRO A 543 -20.27 0.58 20.38
CA PRO A 543 -19.83 1.96 20.28
C PRO A 543 -18.45 2.07 20.93
N ILE A 544 -17.42 2.16 20.12
CA ILE A 544 -16.09 2.50 20.61
C ILE A 544 -16.22 3.94 21.12
N VAL A 545 -16.14 4.12 22.43
CA VAL A 545 -16.00 5.44 23.05
C VAL A 545 -14.61 5.93 22.66
N HIS A 546 -14.52 6.62 21.54
CA HIS A 546 -13.35 7.44 21.24
C HIS A 546 -13.51 8.75 22.03
N GLU A 547 -12.61 8.97 23.00
CA GLU A 547 -12.23 10.33 23.41
C GLU A 547 -11.49 11.04 22.27
#